data_AF-A0A7X7WVR7-F1
#
_entry.id   AF-A0A7X7WVR7-F1
#
_cell.length_a   1.000
_cell.length_b   1.000
_cell.length_c   1.000
_cell.angle_alpha   90.00
_cell.angle_beta   90.00
_cell.angle_gamma   90.00
#
_symmetry.space_group_name_H-M   'P 1'
#
loop_
_entity.id
_entity.type
_entity.pdbx_description
1 polymer ?
#
loop_
_entity_poly.entity_id
_entity_poly.type
_entity_poly.pdbx_seq_one_letter_code
_entity_poly.pdbx_strand_id
1 'polypeptide(L)'
;MDGFSIKKVLIKGEETACYYFPFDPEEPLDEVIGAAPSVTINIEELYGDIALIEKQQEYILDAIRRIGGSSEVILTGRGPVWLYLLIARNLHGSVSRLVYSAPKSGDIVIFDHMQPAGQKKQQG
;
A
#
# COMPACT_ATOMS: atom_id res chain seq x y z
N MET A 1 10.74 -12.71 13.85
CA MET A 1 10.85 -11.75 12.74
C MET A 1 11.55 -12.47 11.60
N ASP A 2 10.83 -13.33 10.87
CA ASP A 2 11.31 -14.05 9.69
C ASP A 2 10.07 -14.42 8.87
N GLY A 3 9.70 -13.65 7.86
CA GLY A 3 8.42 -13.86 7.16
C GLY A 3 8.26 -13.24 5.77
N PHE A 4 9.29 -12.58 5.23
CA PHE A 4 9.26 -12.06 3.87
C PHE A 4 9.93 -13.07 2.93
N SER A 5 9.14 -13.85 2.19
CA SER A 5 9.64 -14.69 1.10
C SER A 5 9.62 -13.91 -0.21
N ILE A 6 10.79 -13.46 -0.67
CA ILE A 6 10.94 -12.86 -2.00
C ILE A 6 11.02 -14.01 -3.02
N LYS A 7 9.95 -14.24 -3.79
CA LYS A 7 10.04 -15.06 -5.00
C LYS A 7 10.28 -14.15 -6.20
N LYS A 8 11.44 -14.33 -6.84
CA LYS A 8 11.69 -13.77 -8.17
C LYS A 8 10.80 -14.49 -9.17
N VAL A 9 9.99 -13.74 -9.92
CA VAL A 9 9.13 -14.26 -10.98
C VAL A 9 9.55 -13.62 -12.30
N LEU A 10 9.77 -14.44 -13.31
CA LEU A 10 10.05 -13.95 -14.66
C LEU A 10 8.72 -13.57 -15.33
N ILE A 11 8.53 -12.27 -15.58
CA ILE A 11 7.39 -11.77 -16.36
C ILE A 11 7.95 -11.26 -17.69
N LYS A 12 7.52 -11.88 -18.80
CA LYS A 12 7.96 -11.53 -20.17
C LYS A 12 9.48 -11.56 -20.40
N GLY A 13 10.21 -12.41 -19.67
CA GLY A 13 11.65 -12.56 -19.82
C GLY A 13 12.50 -11.59 -19.01
N GLU A 14 11.89 -10.71 -18.21
CA GLU A 14 12.58 -9.84 -17.26
C GLU A 14 12.36 -10.33 -15.82
N GLU A 15 13.43 -10.37 -15.01
CA GLU A 15 13.32 -10.69 -13.58
C GLU A 15 12.49 -9.60 -12.89
N THR A 16 11.29 -9.97 -12.42
CA THR A 16 10.43 -9.08 -11.62
C THR A 16 10.27 -9.67 -10.22
N ALA A 17 10.49 -8.86 -9.18
CA ALA A 17 10.18 -9.28 -7.81
C ALA A 17 8.66 -9.11 -7.59
N CYS A 18 7.94 -10.22 -7.46
CA CYS A 18 6.54 -10.20 -7.02
C CYS A 18 6.53 -10.53 -5.52
N TYR A 19 6.07 -9.59 -4.71
CA TYR A 19 5.94 -9.78 -3.27
C TYR A 19 4.64 -10.54 -2.99
N TYR A 20 4.77 -11.79 -2.53
CA TYR A 20 3.68 -12.51 -1.90
C TYR A 20 3.79 -12.33 -0.40
N PHE A 21 2.83 -11.61 0.19
CA PHE A 21 2.61 -11.69 1.62
C PHE A 21 2.08 -13.10 1.92
N PRO A 22 2.67 -13.84 2.87
CA PRO A 22 2.02 -15.04 3.38
C PRO A 22 0.76 -14.57 4.11
N PHE A 23 -0.38 -14.60 3.42
CA PHE A 23 -1.67 -14.58 4.06
C PHE A 23 -1.84 -15.95 4.71
N ASP A 24 -1.67 -16.01 6.03
CA ASP A 24 -1.99 -17.20 6.81
C ASP A 24 -3.51 -17.26 6.98
N PRO A 25 -4.21 -18.20 6.32
CA PRO A 25 -5.66 -18.26 6.33
C PRO A 25 -6.24 -18.74 7.68
N GLU A 26 -5.40 -19.14 8.63
CA GLU A 26 -5.82 -19.64 9.95
C GLU A 26 -5.83 -18.57 11.05
N GLU A 27 -5.34 -17.34 10.80
CA GLU A 27 -5.51 -16.25 11.77
C GLU A 27 -6.91 -15.61 11.65
N PRO A 28 -7.70 -15.56 12.74
CA PRO A 28 -9.07 -15.04 12.70
C PRO A 28 -9.09 -13.54 12.41
N LEU A 29 -9.70 -13.18 11.28
CA LEU A 29 -9.85 -11.81 10.75
C LEU A 29 -10.81 -10.93 11.56
N ASP A 30 -11.56 -11.51 12.48
CA ASP A 30 -12.77 -10.96 13.09
C ASP A 30 -12.56 -10.40 14.50
N GLU A 31 -11.44 -10.67 15.17
CA GLU A 31 -11.13 -10.07 16.49
C GLU A 31 -10.31 -8.77 16.42
N VAL A 32 -9.87 -8.34 15.22
CA VAL A 32 -9.13 -7.08 15.01
C VAL A 32 -10.00 -6.03 14.29
N ILE A 33 -11.31 -5.99 14.57
CA ILE A 33 -12.19 -4.91 14.09
C ILE A 33 -12.04 -3.70 15.04
N GLY A 34 -10.83 -3.14 15.05
CA GLY A 34 -10.44 -1.97 15.82
C GLY A 34 -9.18 -1.38 15.20
N ALA A 35 -9.36 -0.45 14.25
CA ALA A 35 -8.33 0.23 13.48
C ALA A 35 -7.33 -0.72 12.79
N ALA A 36 -7.69 -1.16 11.58
CA ALA A 36 -6.75 -1.85 10.72
C ALA A 36 -5.46 -0.98 10.59
N PRO A 37 -4.25 -1.54 10.73
CA PRO A 37 -3.04 -0.74 10.86
C PRO A 37 -2.90 0.19 9.65
N SER A 38 -2.92 1.50 9.94
CA SER A 38 -2.77 2.57 8.96
C SER A 38 -1.33 3.10 9.01
N VAL A 39 -0.68 3.19 7.86
CA VAL A 39 0.68 3.75 7.75
C VAL A 39 0.66 5.01 6.89
N THR A 40 1.44 6.01 7.28
CA THR A 40 1.66 7.20 6.45
C THR A 40 3.01 7.10 5.76
N ILE A 41 3.03 7.24 4.44
CA ILE A 41 4.23 7.34 3.63
C ILE A 41 4.35 8.77 3.12
N ASN A 42 5.38 9.47 3.58
CA ASN A 42 5.81 10.73 3.01
C ASN A 42 6.63 10.47 1.75
N ILE A 43 6.09 10.84 0.59
CA ILE A 43 6.71 10.60 -0.73
C ILE A 43 8.06 11.31 -0.86
N GLU A 44 8.24 12.44 -0.18
CA GLU A 44 9.49 13.21 -0.20
C GLU A 44 10.65 12.41 0.42
N GLU A 45 10.37 11.48 1.33
CA GLU A 45 11.37 10.64 1.99
C GLU A 45 11.79 9.42 1.18
N LEU A 46 11.16 9.17 0.02
CA LEU A 46 11.51 8.06 -0.86
C LEU A 46 12.68 8.40 -1.79
N TYR A 47 12.98 9.68 -1.97
CA TYR A 47 14.04 10.16 -2.86
C TYR A 47 14.92 11.20 -2.13
N GLY A 48 16.06 11.55 -2.74
CA GLY A 48 16.93 12.61 -2.24
C GLY A 48 16.44 13.99 -2.68
N ASP A 49 17.31 14.77 -3.32
CA ASP A 49 16.93 16.11 -3.78
C ASP A 49 15.97 16.08 -4.97
N ILE A 50 16.14 15.13 -5.90
CA ILE A 50 15.35 14.99 -7.11
C ILE A 50 14.92 13.53 -7.25
N ALA A 51 13.62 13.31 -7.48
CA ALA A 51 13.07 12.02 -7.85
C ALA A 51 13.46 11.68 -9.29
N LEU A 52 14.16 10.56 -9.47
CA LEU A 52 14.68 10.10 -10.75
C LEU A 52 13.89 8.90 -11.25
N ILE A 53 13.39 8.96 -12.50
CA ILE A 53 12.51 7.91 -13.04
C ILE A 53 13.22 6.55 -13.14
N GLU A 54 14.54 6.55 -13.37
CA GLU A 54 15.38 5.35 -13.41
C GLU A 54 15.44 4.61 -12.07
N LYS A 55 15.22 5.31 -10.96
CA LYS A 55 15.17 4.73 -9.60
C LYS A 55 13.77 4.28 -9.18
N GLN A 56 12.81 4.28 -10.11
CA GLN A 56 11.41 3.92 -9.83
C GLN A 56 11.23 2.61 -9.06
N GLN A 57 12.05 1.59 -9.35
CA GLN A 57 11.99 0.32 -8.65
C GLN A 57 12.41 0.48 -7.19
N GLU A 58 13.49 1.22 -6.90
CA GLU A 58 13.95 1.47 -5.53
C GLU A 58 12.86 2.13 -4.68
N TYR A 59 12.15 3.11 -5.25
CA TYR A 59 11.07 3.82 -4.55
C TYR A 59 9.87 2.91 -4.26
N ILE A 60 9.48 2.06 -5.22
CA ILE A 60 8.43 1.05 -5.01
C ILE A 60 8.83 0.11 -3.88
N LEU A 61 10.07 -0.36 -3.89
CA LEU A 61 10.57 -1.30 -2.88
C LEU A 61 10.61 -0.68 -1.49
N ASP A 62 11.05 0.57 -1.37
CA ASP A 62 11.04 1.29 -0.09
C ASP A 62 9.59 1.48 0.41
N ALA A 63 8.67 1.92 -0.45
CA ALA A 63 7.26 2.04 -0.09
C ALA A 63 6.65 0.70 0.38
N ILE A 64 6.92 -0.41 -0.31
CA ILE A 64 6.43 -1.75 0.08
C ILE A 64 7.02 -2.18 1.43
N ARG A 65 8.30 -1.88 1.71
CA ARG A 65 8.90 -2.17 3.02
C ARG A 65 8.26 -1.35 4.13
N ARG A 66 7.97 -0.07 3.87
CA ARG A 66 7.34 0.83 4.83
C ARG A 66 5.91 0.42 5.16
N ILE A 67 5.15 -0.19 4.24
CA ILE A 67 3.80 -0.65 4.57
C ILE A 67 3.79 -1.80 5.57
N GLY A 68 4.78 -2.70 5.54
CA GLY A 68 4.92 -3.79 6.51
C GLY A 68 3.69 -4.70 6.68
N GLY A 69 2.76 -4.75 5.72
CA GLY A 69 1.49 -5.49 5.82
C GLY A 69 0.28 -4.65 6.27
N SER A 70 0.42 -3.33 6.37
CA SER A 70 -0.68 -2.41 6.67
C SER A 70 -1.81 -2.50 5.65
N SER A 71 -3.04 -2.55 6.14
CA SER A 71 -4.23 -2.61 5.27
C SER A 71 -4.66 -1.25 4.72
N GLU A 72 -4.27 -0.17 5.40
CA GLU A 72 -4.56 1.20 5.00
C GLU A 72 -3.26 1.99 4.85
N VAL A 73 -3.13 2.75 3.77
CA VAL A 73 -1.96 3.59 3.51
C VAL A 73 -2.41 5.01 3.20
N ILE A 74 -1.71 5.98 3.80
CA ILE A 74 -1.87 7.40 3.54
C ILE A 74 -0.60 7.90 2.84
N LEU A 75 -0.73 8.39 1.62
CA LEU A 75 0.37 9.04 0.88
C LEU A 75 0.31 10.55 1.12
N THR A 76 1.45 11.14 1.47
CA THR A 76 1.55 12.58 1.69
C THR A 76 2.91 13.13 1.25
N GLY A 77 3.12 14.44 1.43
CA GLY A 77 4.39 15.10 1.19
C GLY A 77 4.58 15.61 -0.24
N ARG A 78 5.78 16.12 -0.52
CA ARG A 78 6.11 16.65 -1.85
C ARG A 78 6.61 15.51 -2.74
N GLY A 79 6.33 15.62 -4.03
CA GLY A 79 6.80 14.64 -5.00
C GLY A 79 6.18 14.87 -6.37
N PRO A 80 6.80 14.35 -7.43
CA PRO A 80 6.22 14.42 -8.75
C PRO A 80 4.99 13.50 -8.84
N VAL A 81 4.00 13.92 -9.63
CA VAL A 81 2.73 13.18 -9.81
C VAL A 81 2.97 11.73 -10.26
N TRP A 82 3.96 11.50 -11.13
CA TRP A 82 4.25 10.16 -11.64
C TRP A 82 4.67 9.19 -10.53
N LEU A 83 5.33 9.66 -9.47
CA LEU A 83 5.76 8.80 -8.36
C LEU A 83 4.56 8.36 -7.52
N TYR A 84 3.65 9.29 -7.22
CA TYR A 84 2.38 8.97 -6.57
C TYR A 84 1.59 7.91 -7.33
N LEU A 85 1.43 8.08 -8.64
CA LEU A 85 0.70 7.13 -9.50
C LEU A 85 1.37 5.75 -9.51
N LEU A 86 2.70 5.72 -9.56
CA LEU A 86 3.48 4.50 -9.55
C LEU A 86 3.32 3.74 -8.23
N ILE A 87 3.45 4.42 -7.09
CA ILE A 87 3.25 3.83 -5.76
C ILE A 87 1.81 3.34 -5.62
N ALA A 88 0.81 4.17 -5.94
CA ALA A 88 -0.59 3.79 -5.84
C ALA A 88 -0.94 2.53 -6.63
N ARG A 89 -0.46 2.43 -7.88
CA ARG A 89 -0.65 1.25 -8.72
C ARG A 89 -0.05 -0.01 -8.10
N ASN A 90 1.17 0.08 -7.58
CA ASN A 90 1.87 -1.08 -7.00
C ASN A 90 1.29 -1.49 -5.65
N LEU A 91 0.73 -0.56 -4.88
CA LEU A 91 0.08 -0.86 -3.60
C LEU A 91 -1.36 -1.37 -3.74
N HIS A 92 -2.04 -1.12 -4.86
CA HIS A 92 -3.44 -1.52 -5.06
C HIS A 92 -3.71 -3.02 -4.85
N GLY A 93 -2.73 -3.89 -5.09
CA GLY A 93 -2.84 -5.33 -4.83
C GLY A 93 -2.40 -5.77 -3.43
N SER A 94 -1.87 -4.85 -2.62
CA SER A 94 -1.25 -5.14 -1.32
C SER A 94 -1.98 -4.51 -0.15
N VAL A 95 -2.83 -3.51 -0.37
CA VAL A 95 -3.55 -2.79 0.68
C VAL A 95 -5.03 -2.67 0.32
N SER A 96 -5.89 -2.63 1.34
CA SER A 96 -7.35 -2.55 1.16
C SER A 96 -7.81 -1.13 0.88
N ARG A 97 -7.11 -0.12 1.41
CA ARG A 97 -7.48 1.29 1.26
C ARG A 97 -6.25 2.19 1.09
N LEU A 98 -6.33 3.12 0.16
CA LEU A 98 -5.27 4.09 -0.10
C LEU A 98 -5.85 5.50 -0.13
N VAL A 99 -5.24 6.39 0.66
CA VAL A 99 -5.64 7.79 0.81
C VAL A 99 -4.48 8.69 0.38
N TYR A 100 -4.80 9.78 -0.29
CA TYR A 100 -3.89 10.91 -0.49
C TYR A 100 -4.24 12.01 0.50
N SER A 101 -3.27 12.46 1.29
CA SER A 101 -3.45 13.55 2.25
C SER A 101 -2.58 14.75 1.88
N ALA A 102 -3.22 15.91 1.74
CA ALA A 102 -2.54 17.17 1.44
C ALA A 102 -3.07 18.32 2.31
N PRO A 103 -2.20 19.26 2.76
CA PRO A 103 -2.60 20.33 3.68
C PRO A 103 -3.80 21.18 3.23
N LYS A 104 -4.01 21.34 1.92
CA LYS A 104 -5.08 22.18 1.35
C LYS A 104 -6.32 21.39 0.93
N SER A 105 -6.14 20.15 0.50
CA SER A 105 -7.23 19.33 -0.03
C SER A 105 -7.85 18.42 1.02
N GLY A 106 -7.18 18.24 2.17
CA GLY A 106 -7.54 17.21 3.13
C GLY A 106 -7.26 15.81 2.59
N ASP A 107 -7.98 14.84 3.13
CA ASP A 107 -7.83 13.43 2.78
C ASP A 107 -8.75 13.06 1.61
N ILE A 108 -8.16 12.54 0.53
CA ILE A 108 -8.85 12.06 -0.66
C ILE A 108 -8.60 10.57 -0.78
N VAL A 109 -9.67 9.77 -0.74
CA VAL A 109 -9.57 8.33 -0.99
C VAL A 109 -9.25 8.09 -2.47
N ILE A 110 -8.14 7.41 -2.74
CA ILE A 110 -7.75 6.99 -4.10
C ILE A 110 -8.51 5.72 -4.47
N PHE A 111 -8.51 4.73 -3.58
CA PHE A 111 -9.33 3.52 -3.69
C PHE A 111 -9.65 2.95 -2.31
N ASP A 112 -10.74 2.19 -2.25
CA ASP A 112 -11.20 1.49 -1.06
C ASP A 112 -11.87 0.16 -1.49
N HIS A 113 -11.27 -0.95 -1.09
CA HIS A 113 -11.75 -2.31 -1.32
C HIS A 113 -12.29 -2.94 -0.04
N MET A 114 -12.39 -2.20 1.07
CA MET A 114 -13.01 -2.72 2.27
C MET A 114 -14.49 -3.02 1.99
N GLN A 115 -14.91 -4.25 2.28
CA GLN A 115 -16.34 -4.53 2.31
C GLN A 115 -16.96 -3.75 3.47
N PRO A 116 -18.07 -3.03 3.26
CA PRO A 116 -18.79 -2.44 4.38
C PRO A 116 -19.24 -3.58 5.30
N ALA A 117 -18.88 -3.51 6.58
CA ALA A 117 -19.34 -4.45 7.59
C ALA A 117 -20.86 -4.57 7.49
N GLY A 118 -21.34 -5.80 7.31
CA GLY A 118 -22.70 -6.10 6.88
C GLY A 118 -23.75 -5.21 7.53
N GLN A 119 -24.54 -4.51 6.71
CA GLN A 119 -25.77 -3.90 7.18
C GLN A 119 -26.63 -5.02 7.78
N LYS A 120 -26.75 -5.07 9.11
CA LYS A 120 -27.72 -5.94 9.77
C LYS A 120 -29.09 -5.57 9.20
N LYS A 121 -29.64 -6.39 8.30
CA LYS A 121 -31.05 -6.31 7.91
C LYS A 121 -31.84 -6.41 9.21
N GLN A 122 -32.43 -5.30 9.64
CA GLN A 122 -33.51 -5.33 10.60
C GLN A 122 -34.65 -6.09 9.93
N GLN A 123 -34.81 -7.36 10.29
CA GLN A 123 -36.01 -8.12 9.95
C GLN A 123 -37.09 -7.63 10.93
N GLY A 124 -38.10 -6.97 10.38
CA GLY A 124 -39.37 -6.69 11.05
C GLY A 124 -40.34 -7.85 10.87
#